data_AF-A0A7V4MR02-F1
#
_entry.id   AF-A0A7V4MR02-F1
#
_cell.length_a   1.000
_cell.length_b   1.000
_cell.length_c   1.000
_cell.angle_alpha   90.00
_cell.angle_beta   90.00
_cell.angle_gamma   90.00
#
_symmetry.space_group_name_H-M   'P 1'
#
loop_
_entity.id
_entity.type
_entity.pdbx_description
1 polymer ?
#
loop_
_entity_poly.entity_id
_entity_poly.type
_entity_poly.pdbx_seq_one_letter_code
_entity_poly.pdbx_strand_id
1 'polypeptide(L)'
;MRAKRERTLFTRGEWTTLIGMVITVISAALVWGPSRTLDAGAAQVALLANIKPRNVNAYDLAVGNIKVGWAVVLLAILCGGLLLVEPKERLKPFMFTLHLAGALGILALALSHIGLYPGIVLAILGSIVLVSGGL
;
A
#
# COMPACT_ATOMS: atom_id res chain seq x y z
N MET A 1 5.38 -21.91 30.02
CA MET A 1 6.08 -21.15 28.96
C MET A 1 6.14 -22.05 27.73
N ARG A 2 5.40 -21.77 26.65
CA ARG A 2 5.44 -22.58 25.42
C ARG A 2 6.65 -22.14 24.60
N ALA A 3 7.53 -23.08 24.25
CA ALA A 3 8.67 -22.84 23.38
C ALA A 3 8.19 -22.21 22.07
N LYS A 4 8.78 -21.06 21.73
CA LYS A 4 8.54 -20.32 20.49
C LYS A 4 9.06 -21.22 19.36
N ARG A 5 8.16 -21.91 18.65
CA ARG A 5 8.53 -22.76 17.53
C ARG A 5 9.16 -21.85 16.47
N GLU A 6 10.45 -22.01 16.20
CA GLU A 6 11.12 -21.26 15.15
C GLU A 6 10.47 -21.63 13.81
N ARG A 7 9.67 -20.71 13.26
CA ARG A 7 9.19 -20.81 11.88
C ARG A 7 10.38 -20.56 10.97
N THR A 8 11.03 -21.63 10.53
CA THR A 8 12.24 -21.56 9.70
C THR A 8 11.95 -21.34 8.22
N LEU A 9 10.70 -21.49 7.76
CA LEU A 9 10.33 -21.34 6.35
C LEU A 9 9.01 -20.58 6.18
N PHE A 10 9.05 -19.49 5.42
CA PHE A 10 7.87 -18.77 4.95
C PHE A 10 7.10 -19.62 3.93
N THR A 11 5.77 -19.64 4.04
CA THR A 11 4.89 -20.25 3.04
C THR A 11 4.89 -19.42 1.74
N ARG A 12 4.37 -20.00 0.64
CA ARG A 12 4.26 -19.29 -0.65
C ARG A 12 3.46 -17.99 -0.53
N GLY A 13 2.35 -18.00 0.22
CA GLY A 13 1.49 -16.82 0.45
C GLY A 13 2.18 -15.72 1.27
N GLU A 14 3.02 -16.12 2.23
CA GLU A 14 3.80 -15.18 3.03
C GLU A 14 4.88 -14.50 2.17
N TRP A 15 5.54 -15.24 1.28
CA TRP A 15 6.50 -14.69 0.32
C TRP A 15 5.85 -13.73 -0.68
N THR A 16 4.70 -14.10 -1.26
CA THR A 16 3.99 -13.22 -2.19
C THR A 16 3.51 -11.96 -1.48
N THR A 17 3.01 -12.06 -0.25
CA THR A 17 2.65 -10.89 0.57
C THR A 17 3.86 -9.98 0.82
N LEU A 18 5.02 -10.54 1.20
CA LEU A 18 6.24 -9.76 1.43
C LEU A 18 6.69 -9.02 0.17
N ILE A 19 6.69 -9.71 -0.98
CA ILE A 19 7.06 -9.11 -2.26
C ILE A 19 6.08 -7.99 -2.64
N GLY A 20 4.77 -8.26 -2.52
CA GLY A 20 3.73 -7.27 -2.79
C GLY A 20 3.88 -6.03 -1.91
N MET A 21 4.13 -6.21 -0.61
CA MET A 21 4.39 -5.12 0.33
C MET A 21 5.60 -4.28 -0.10
N VAL A 22 6.74 -4.91 -0.42
CA VAL A 22 7.95 -4.20 -0.84
C VAL A 22 7.70 -3.40 -2.12
N ILE A 23 7.05 -4.02 -3.11
CA ILE A 23 6.70 -3.34 -4.37
C ILE A 23 5.80 -2.13 -4.09
N THR A 24 4.77 -2.27 -3.27
CA THR A 24 3.85 -1.18 -2.94
C THR A 24 4.51 -0.05 -2.14
N VAL A 25 5.45 -0.36 -1.25
CA VAL A 25 6.20 0.68 -0.51
C VAL A 25 7.14 1.45 -1.43
N ILE A 26 7.86 0.74 -2.32
CA ILE A 26 8.73 1.37 -3.33
C ILE A 26 7.89 2.21 -4.29
N SER A 27 6.74 1.70 -4.72
CA SER A 27 5.84 2.41 -5.62
C SER A 27 5.36 3.71 -4.99
N ALA A 28 5.08 3.70 -3.68
CA ALA A 28 4.68 4.89 -2.97
C ALA A 28 5.78 5.96 -2.94
N ALA A 29 7.03 5.55 -2.74
CA ALA A 29 8.18 6.46 -2.83
C ALA A 29 8.40 7.00 -4.26
N LEU A 30 8.05 6.23 -5.29
CA LEU A 30 8.21 6.63 -6.69
C LEU A 30 7.12 7.59 -7.18
N VAL A 31 5.86 7.40 -6.76
CA VAL A 31 4.73 8.28 -7.15
C VAL A 31 4.68 9.51 -6.25
N TRP A 32 4.77 9.29 -4.95
CA TRP A 32 4.49 10.31 -3.94
C TRP A 32 5.77 10.85 -3.29
N GLY A 33 6.96 10.50 -3.77
CA GLY A 33 8.25 10.88 -3.16
C GLY A 33 8.55 12.38 -3.01
N PRO A 34 9.40 12.77 -2.03
CA PRO A 34 9.82 14.17 -1.77
C PRO A 34 10.47 14.91 -2.92
N SER A 35 11.09 14.16 -3.82
CA SER A 35 11.94 14.70 -4.88
C SER A 35 11.23 14.91 -6.21
N ARG A 36 9.92 14.65 -6.30
CA ARG A 36 9.14 14.95 -7.51
C ARG A 36 8.42 16.28 -7.35
N THR A 37 9.03 17.34 -7.88
CA THR A 37 8.29 18.52 -8.30
C THR A 37 7.14 18.07 -9.19
N LEU A 38 5.91 18.46 -8.83
CA LEU A 38 4.63 18.15 -9.49
C LEU A 38 4.71 18.09 -11.03
N ASP A 39 5.08 16.94 -11.60
CA ASP A 39 4.99 16.70 -13.04
C ASP A 39 3.54 16.36 -13.37
N ALA A 40 2.77 17.38 -13.75
CA ALA A 40 1.46 17.42 -14.42
C ALA A 40 0.26 16.64 -13.81
N GLY A 41 0.42 15.44 -13.26
CA GLY A 41 -0.68 14.57 -12.81
C GLY A 41 -1.16 14.86 -11.38
N ALA A 42 -0.23 15.18 -10.48
CA ALA A 42 -0.56 15.59 -9.12
C ALA A 42 -1.07 17.06 -9.04
N ALA A 43 -0.94 17.83 -10.13
CA ALA A 43 -1.48 19.18 -10.24
C ALA A 43 -3.02 19.20 -10.34
N GLN A 44 -3.64 18.18 -10.95
CA GLN A 44 -5.11 18.16 -11.09
C GLN A 44 -5.84 17.69 -9.83
N VAL A 45 -5.28 16.78 -9.03
CA VAL A 45 -5.84 16.45 -7.71
C VAL A 45 -5.75 17.67 -6.78
N ALA A 46 -4.68 18.46 -6.88
CA ALA A 46 -4.57 19.74 -6.17
C ALA A 46 -5.60 20.79 -6.66
N LEU A 47 -5.89 20.83 -7.98
CA LEU A 47 -6.93 21.69 -8.57
C LEU A 47 -8.35 21.29 -8.15
N LEU A 48 -8.69 20.00 -8.13
CA LEU A 48 -9.99 19.48 -7.65
C LEU A 48 -10.18 19.70 -6.14
N ALA A 49 -9.09 19.70 -5.36
CA ALA A 49 -9.11 19.93 -3.93
C ALA A 49 -8.98 21.42 -3.52
N ASN A 50 -8.90 22.35 -4.49
CA ASN A 50 -8.73 23.79 -4.24
C ASN A 50 -7.46 24.14 -3.42
N ILE A 51 -6.40 23.33 -3.55
CA ILE A 51 -5.15 23.46 -2.82
C ILE A 51 -4.17 24.26 -3.68
N LYS A 52 -3.75 25.45 -3.22
CA LYS A 52 -2.72 26.25 -3.88
C LYS A 52 -1.45 25.42 -4.08
N PRO A 53 -0.88 25.33 -5.30
CA PRO A 53 0.33 24.57 -5.55
C PRO A 53 1.52 25.35 -5.00
N ARG A 54 1.80 25.17 -3.70
CA ARG A 54 2.96 25.79 -3.05
C ARG A 54 3.74 24.71 -2.33
N ASN A 55 4.76 24.16 -3.01
CA ASN A 55 5.79 23.28 -2.43
C ASN A 55 5.25 22.14 -1.56
N VAL A 56 4.17 21.50 -1.99
CA VAL A 56 3.62 20.35 -1.26
C VAL A 56 4.24 19.08 -1.86
N ASN A 57 4.99 18.38 -1.04
CA ASN A 57 5.55 17.07 -1.31
C ASN A 57 4.42 16.15 -1.85
N ALA A 58 4.64 15.32 -2.86
CA ALA A 58 3.58 14.46 -3.39
C ALA A 58 3.05 13.45 -2.34
N TYR A 59 3.80 13.20 -1.27
CA TYR A 59 3.38 12.46 -0.07
C TYR A 59 2.30 13.19 0.71
N ASP A 60 2.26 14.52 0.60
CA ASP A 60 1.33 15.41 1.28
C ASP A 60 0.13 15.76 0.39
N LEU A 61 -0.01 15.14 -0.80
CA LEU A 61 -1.28 15.17 -1.51
C LEU A 61 -2.35 14.52 -0.62
N ALA A 62 -3.20 15.38 -0.08
CA ALA A 62 -4.26 15.00 0.83
C ALA A 62 -5.59 14.94 0.08
N VAL A 63 -6.29 13.82 0.19
CA VAL A 63 -7.73 13.78 -0.07
C VAL A 63 -8.40 14.06 1.28
N GLY A 64 -8.88 15.30 1.47
CA GLY A 64 -9.27 15.79 2.79
C GLY A 64 -8.04 15.98 3.70
N ASN A 65 -7.96 15.24 4.81
CA ASN A 65 -6.82 15.25 5.75
C ASN A 65 -5.87 14.04 5.60
N ILE A 66 -6.12 13.15 4.63
CA ILE A 66 -5.38 11.88 4.52
C ILE A 66 -4.35 11.98 3.40
N LYS A 67 -3.09 11.87 3.79
CA LYS A 67 -1.92 11.79 2.90
C LYS A 67 -1.91 10.47 2.15
N VAL A 68 -2.22 10.48 0.85
CA VAL A 68 -2.46 9.26 0.05
C VAL A 68 -1.24 8.33 0.01
N GLY A 69 -0.03 8.89 -0.17
CA GLY A 69 1.20 8.10 -0.17
C GLY A 69 1.45 7.38 1.16
N TRP A 70 1.14 8.03 2.29
CA TRP A 70 1.23 7.40 3.61
C TRP A 70 0.15 6.36 3.83
N ALA A 71 -1.06 6.58 3.33
CA ALA A 71 -2.12 5.57 3.40
C ALA A 71 -1.69 4.28 2.67
N VAL A 72 -1.13 4.39 1.47
CA VAL A 72 -0.62 3.22 0.71
C VAL A 72 0.48 2.48 1.49
N VAL A 73 1.44 3.20 2.06
CA VAL A 73 2.51 2.61 2.88
C VAL A 73 1.95 1.91 4.12
N LEU A 74 1.04 2.55 4.85
CA LEU A 74 0.44 1.99 6.05
C LEU A 74 -0.39 0.74 5.75
N LEU A 75 -1.16 0.73 4.66
CA LEU A 75 -1.91 -0.45 4.23
C LEU A 75 -0.98 -1.60 3.82
N ALA A 76 0.12 -1.30 3.10
CA ALA A 76 1.09 -2.32 2.73
C ALA A 76 1.79 -2.93 3.96
N ILE A 77 2.21 -2.08 4.90
CA ILE A 77 2.82 -2.50 6.17
C ILE A 77 1.80 -3.28 7.02
N LEU A 78 0.53 -2.90 7.04
CA LEU A 78 -0.52 -3.66 7.72
C LEU A 78 -0.62 -5.08 7.16
N CYS A 79 -0.69 -5.23 5.82
CA CYS A 79 -0.71 -6.53 5.17
C CYS A 79 0.51 -7.39 5.52
N GLY A 80 1.72 -6.83 5.46
CA GLY A 80 2.93 -7.56 5.88
C GLY A 80 3.00 -7.84 7.37
N GLY A 81 2.51 -6.92 8.20
CA GLY A 81 2.47 -7.06 9.66
C GLY A 81 1.52 -8.15 10.14
N LEU A 82 0.45 -8.42 9.40
CA LEU A 82 -0.44 -9.56 9.65
C LEU A 82 0.30 -10.91 9.56
N LEU A 83 1.40 -11.00 8.81
CA LEU A 83 2.24 -12.21 8.74
C LEU A 83 2.98 -12.50 10.05
N LEU A 84 3.22 -11.47 10.89
CA LEU A 84 3.93 -11.63 12.16
C LEU A 84 3.05 -12.24 13.25
N VAL A 85 1.74 -12.28 13.03
CA VAL A 85 0.76 -12.75 14.00
C VAL A 85 0.20 -14.09 13.52
N GLU A 86 0.48 -15.17 14.26
CA GLU A 86 -0.22 -16.44 14.03
C GLU A 86 -1.69 -16.31 14.50
N PRO A 87 -2.67 -16.29 13.60
CA PRO A 87 -4.07 -16.14 13.99
C PRO A 87 -4.52 -17.39 14.75
N LYS A 88 -5.26 -17.21 15.84
CA LYS A 88 -6.12 -18.29 16.36
C LYS A 88 -7.13 -18.67 15.26
N GLU A 89 -7.51 -19.95 15.15
CA GLU A 89 -8.44 -20.44 14.11
C GLU A 89 -9.69 -19.55 13.91
N ARG A 90 -10.26 -19.03 15.01
CA ARG A 90 -11.43 -18.14 14.98
C ARG A 90 -11.18 -16.75 14.37
N LEU A 91 -9.93 -16.28 14.37
CA LEU A 91 -9.52 -14.95 13.90
C LEU A 91 -8.95 -14.97 12.47
N LYS A 92 -8.65 -16.14 11.92
CA LYS A 92 -8.20 -16.30 10.53
C LYS A 92 -9.07 -15.57 9.50
N PRO A 93 -10.41 -15.72 9.48
CA PRO A 93 -11.23 -15.04 8.48
C PRO A 93 -11.15 -13.53 8.61
N PHE A 94 -11.13 -13.01 9.84
CA PHE A 94 -11.01 -11.57 10.08
C PHE A 94 -9.66 -11.01 9.62
N MET A 95 -8.55 -11.71 9.91
CA MET A 95 -7.22 -11.29 9.47
C MET A 95 -7.09 -11.35 7.94
N PHE A 96 -7.67 -12.37 7.29
CA PHE A 96 -7.75 -12.44 5.84
C PHE A 96 -8.58 -11.27 5.26
N THR A 97 -9.73 -10.95 5.85
CA THR A 97 -10.55 -9.81 5.42
C THR A 97 -9.80 -8.49 5.57
N LEU A 98 -9.08 -8.27 6.67
CA LEU A 98 -8.23 -7.09 6.88
C LEU A 98 -7.13 -6.97 5.82
N HIS A 99 -6.45 -8.08 5.53
CA HIS A 99 -5.42 -8.14 4.50
C HIS A 99 -5.99 -7.81 3.12
N LEU A 100 -7.09 -8.46 2.75
CA LEU A 100 -7.76 -8.24 1.47
C LEU A 100 -8.29 -6.81 1.33
N ALA A 101 -8.88 -6.27 2.40
CA ALA A 101 -9.34 -4.88 2.44
C ALA A 101 -8.17 -3.89 2.27
N GLY A 102 -7.02 -4.16 2.88
CA GLY A 102 -5.82 -3.35 2.70
C GLY A 102 -5.29 -3.38 1.27
N ALA A 103 -5.18 -4.58 0.69
CA ALA A 103 -4.74 -4.77 -0.69
C ALA A 103 -5.67 -4.09 -1.71
N LEU A 104 -6.99 -4.26 -1.55
CA LEU A 104 -7.99 -3.59 -2.40
C LEU A 104 -8.03 -2.08 -2.18
N GLY A 105 -7.79 -1.61 -0.96
CA GLY A 105 -7.67 -0.18 -0.66
C GLY A 105 -6.51 0.46 -1.42
N ILE A 106 -5.35 -0.19 -1.46
CA ILE A 106 -4.20 0.26 -2.28
C ILE A 106 -4.58 0.31 -3.76
N LEU A 107 -5.23 -0.73 -4.27
CA LEU A 107 -5.66 -0.78 -5.67
C LEU A 107 -6.62 0.37 -6.01
N ALA A 108 -7.63 0.62 -5.16
CA ALA A 108 -8.58 1.70 -5.35
C ALA A 108 -7.89 3.07 -5.35
N LEU A 109 -6.96 3.31 -4.42
CA LEU A 109 -6.16 4.53 -4.39
C LEU A 109 -5.30 4.69 -5.64
N ALA A 110 -4.66 3.62 -6.11
CA ALA A 110 -3.85 3.65 -7.33
C ALA A 110 -4.68 3.95 -8.58
N LEU A 111 -5.87 3.33 -8.71
CA LEU A 111 -6.78 3.56 -9.83
C LEU A 111 -7.45 4.95 -9.80
N SER A 112 -7.59 5.55 -8.62
CA SER A 112 -8.09 6.92 -8.47
C SER A 112 -7.10 7.99 -8.95
N HIS A 113 -5.84 7.61 -9.18
CA HIS A 113 -4.81 8.54 -9.62
C HIS A 113 -4.94 8.78 -11.13
N ILE A 114 -5.07 10.06 -11.52
CA ILE A 114 -5.13 10.47 -12.91
C ILE A 114 -3.71 10.46 -13.49
N GLY A 115 -3.46 9.63 -14.50
CA GLY A 115 -2.20 9.51 -15.23
C GLY A 115 -1.46 8.18 -15.02
N LEU A 116 -0.81 7.68 -16.08
CA LEU A 116 -0.03 6.44 -16.06
C LEU A 116 1.43 6.74 -15.70
N TYR A 117 1.73 6.79 -14.41
CA TYR A 117 3.10 6.92 -13.91
C TYR A 117 3.69 5.55 -13.56
N PRO A 118 5.01 5.34 -13.73
CA PRO A 118 5.66 4.06 -13.40
C PRO A 118 5.34 3.56 -11.98
N GLY A 119 5.29 4.47 -11.01
CA GLY A 119 4.94 4.09 -9.64
C GLY A 119 3.46 3.70 -9.46
N ILE A 120 2.52 4.23 -10.24
CA ILE A 120 1.10 3.80 -10.16
C ILE A 120 0.97 2.39 -10.72
N VAL A 121 1.66 2.10 -11.83
CA VAL A 121 1.73 0.74 -12.39
C VAL A 121 2.29 -0.23 -11.35
N LEU A 122 3.36 0.16 -10.65
CA LEU A 122 3.91 -0.65 -9.55
C LEU A 122 2.95 -0.77 -8.35
N ALA A 123 2.18 0.27 -8.02
CA ALA A 123 1.17 0.19 -6.96
C ALA A 123 0.05 -0.79 -7.31
N ILE A 124 -0.43 -0.76 -8.57
CA ILE A 124 -1.41 -1.73 -9.09
C ILE A 124 -0.83 -3.14 -9.04
N LEU A 125 0.36 -3.36 -9.59
CA LEU A 125 1.02 -4.68 -9.58
C LEU A 125 1.25 -5.18 -8.14
N GLY A 126 1.77 -4.34 -7.26
CA GLY A 126 1.97 -4.66 -5.84
C GLY A 126 0.66 -5.02 -5.15
N SER A 127 -0.42 -4.30 -5.42
CA SER A 127 -1.75 -4.62 -4.88
C SER A 127 -2.29 -5.97 -5.38
N ILE A 128 -2.10 -6.30 -6.67
CA ILE A 128 -2.50 -7.61 -7.24
C ILE A 128 -1.71 -8.74 -6.57
N VAL A 129 -0.41 -8.54 -6.35
CA VAL A 129 0.45 -9.49 -5.65
C VAL A 129 0.05 -9.64 -4.18
N LEU A 130 -0.35 -8.56 -3.50
CA LEU A 130 -0.88 -8.63 -2.14
C LEU A 130 -2.20 -9.41 -2.07
N VAL A 131 -3.12 -9.21 -3.03
CA VAL A 131 -4.36 -9.99 -3.11
C VAL A 131 -4.05 -11.47 -3.30
N SER A 132 -3.14 -11.82 -4.20
CA SER A 132 -2.77 -13.23 -4.44
C SER A 132 -2.03 -13.88 -3.27
N GLY A 133 -1.30 -13.11 -2.46
CA GLY A 133 -0.68 -13.61 -1.23
C GLY A 133 -1.63 -13.79 -0.05
N GLY A 134 -2.81 -13.17 -0.10
CA GLY A 134 -3.86 -13.42 0.88
C GLY A 134 -4.62 -14.72 0.62
N LEU A 135 -4.80 -15.10 -0.66
CA LEU A 135 -5.53 -16.28 -1.13
C LEU A 135 -4.77 -17.59 -0.89
#